data_AF-A0A7C1W7M1-F1
#
_entry.id   AF-A0A7C1W7M1-F1
#
_cell.length_a   1.000
_cell.length_b   1.000
_cell.length_c   1.000
_cell.angle_alpha   90.00
_cell.angle_beta   90.00
_cell.angle_gamma   90.00
#
_symmetry.space_group_name_H-M   'P 1'
#
loop_
_entity.id
_entity.type
_entity.pdbx_description
1 polymer ?
#
loop_
_entity_poly.entity_id
_entity_poly.type
_entity_poly.pdbx_seq_one_letter_code
_entity_poly.pdbx_strand_id
1 'polypeptide(L)'
;LEPYNTAWSNWTSNTTVTYQNLAPGEYTFKVKAKNSEGEEDPLPATRSFAVKHGVPPTVEIKKPGGSMYISNRWISIPISFVVGDVDIKVEATDESGVEKVDFYVDGKLKHRDYYSPYIYSIWHDFSLLPKKHVIHVVAYDTVGLTASDEVTVWRIL
;
A
#
# COMPACT_ATOMS: atom_id res chain seq x y z
N LEU A 1 19.96 18.40 3.90
CA LEU A 1 18.78 17.89 3.17
C LEU A 1 18.41 18.92 2.11
N GLU A 2 18.67 18.68 0.84
CA GLU A 2 18.28 19.63 -0.22
C GLU A 2 16.81 19.45 -0.61
N PRO A 3 16.05 20.51 -0.92
CA PRO A 3 16.46 21.94 -0.90
C PRO A 3 16.36 22.60 0.48
N TYR A 4 15.87 21.90 1.51
CA TYR A 4 15.61 22.44 2.85
C TYR A 4 16.84 23.12 3.51
N ASN A 5 18.03 22.55 3.32
CA ASN A 5 19.30 23.14 3.73
C ASN A 5 20.09 23.58 2.51
N THR A 6 20.57 24.81 2.53
CA THR A 6 21.40 25.41 1.48
C THR A 6 22.90 25.23 1.72
N ALA A 7 23.31 24.66 2.86
CA ALA A 7 24.69 24.39 3.23
C ALA A 7 24.82 23.09 4.05
N TRP A 8 26.05 22.58 4.18
CA TRP A 8 26.39 21.48 5.08
C TRP A 8 26.19 21.90 6.54
N SER A 9 25.75 20.96 7.38
CA SER A 9 25.73 21.17 8.84
C SER A 9 27.15 21.25 9.39
N ASN A 10 27.27 21.69 10.65
CA ASN A 10 28.50 21.53 11.41
C ASN A 10 28.88 20.04 11.53
N TRP A 11 30.18 19.77 11.63
CA TRP A 11 30.72 18.44 11.91
C TRP A 11 30.21 17.93 13.27
N THR A 12 29.80 16.68 13.31
CA THR A 12 29.30 16.01 14.51
C THR A 12 29.55 14.51 14.43
N SER A 13 29.65 13.85 15.59
CA SER A 13 29.69 12.39 15.70
C SER A 13 28.30 11.76 15.71
N ASN A 14 27.23 12.56 15.69
CA ASN A 14 25.86 12.05 15.64
C ASN A 14 25.61 11.31 14.33
N THR A 15 25.03 10.12 14.42
CA THR A 15 24.68 9.29 13.26
C THR A 15 23.26 9.52 12.76
N THR A 16 22.51 10.44 13.37
CA THR A 16 21.10 10.72 13.07
C THR A 16 20.80 12.21 13.11
N VAL A 17 19.91 12.67 12.23
CA VAL A 17 19.32 14.01 12.24
C VAL A 17 17.82 13.90 11.94
N THR A 18 17.02 14.73 12.59
CA THR A 18 15.56 14.73 12.43
C THR A 18 15.11 16.03 11.76
N TYR A 19 14.32 15.92 10.71
CA TYR A 19 13.62 17.03 10.06
C TYR A 19 12.12 16.88 10.33
N GLN A 20 11.45 17.95 10.71
CA GLN A 20 10.01 17.97 10.96
C GLN A 20 9.33 18.97 10.02
N ASN A 21 8.03 18.78 9.78
CA ASN A 21 7.20 19.70 9.00
C ASN A 21 7.79 20.06 7.63
N LEU A 22 8.39 19.07 6.95
CA LEU A 22 8.84 19.25 5.57
C LEU A 22 7.62 19.50 4.69
N ALA A 23 7.70 20.54 3.85
CA ALA A 23 6.68 20.79 2.84
C ALA A 23 6.71 19.66 1.78
N PRO A 24 5.61 19.44 1.05
CA PRO A 24 5.60 18.49 -0.05
C PRO A 24 6.67 18.81 -1.09
N GLY A 25 7.33 17.78 -1.60
CA GLY A 25 8.37 17.92 -2.61
C GLY A 25 9.40 16.81 -2.59
N GLU A 26 10.32 16.89 -3.54
CA GLU A 26 11.47 16.00 -3.65
C GLU A 26 12.62 16.51 -2.80
N TYR A 27 13.22 15.60 -2.04
CA TYR A 27 14.38 15.89 -1.20
C TYR A 27 15.53 14.95 -1.51
N THR A 28 16.76 15.47 -1.38
CA THR A 28 17.97 14.65 -1.40
C THR A 28 18.73 14.84 -0.09
N PHE A 29 18.80 13.77 0.69
CA PHE A 29 19.64 13.70 1.88
C PHE A 29 21.06 13.37 1.48
N LYS A 30 22.03 14.14 1.98
CA LYS A 30 23.45 13.97 1.68
C LYS A 30 24.22 13.89 2.99
N VAL A 31 25.19 12.98 3.07
CA VAL A 31 26.08 12.80 4.22
C VAL A 31 27.51 12.66 3.71
N LYS A 32 28.45 13.33 4.37
CA LYS A 32 29.88 13.19 4.11
C LYS A 32 30.63 12.97 5.42
N ALA A 33 31.74 12.26 5.36
CA ALA A 33 32.61 12.01 6.50
C ALA A 33 33.86 12.89 6.45
N LYS A 34 34.55 13.01 7.59
CA LYS A 34 35.85 13.65 7.73
C LYS A 34 36.72 12.81 8.67
N ASN A 35 37.98 12.56 8.30
CA ASN A 35 38.92 11.82 9.14
C ASN A 35 39.59 12.71 10.20
N SER A 36 40.46 12.13 11.03
CA SER A 36 41.20 12.84 12.09
C SER A 36 42.19 13.87 11.54
N GLU A 37 42.70 13.64 10.33
CA GLU A 37 43.65 14.50 9.63
C GLU A 37 42.95 15.70 8.97
N GLY A 38 41.62 15.65 8.91
CA GLY A 38 40.77 16.72 8.44
C GLY A 38 40.38 16.63 6.96
N GLU A 39 40.70 15.51 6.31
CA GLU A 39 40.31 15.21 4.94
C GLU A 39 38.83 14.82 4.89
N GLU A 40 38.11 15.40 3.93
CA GLU A 40 36.67 15.18 3.75
C GLU A 40 36.42 14.16 2.64
N ASP A 41 35.34 13.39 2.78
CA ASP A 41 34.85 12.50 1.72
C ASP A 41 34.49 13.30 0.46
N PRO A 42 35.19 13.08 -0.68
CA PRO A 42 34.91 13.78 -1.93
C PRO A 42 33.63 13.30 -2.62
N LEU A 43 33.06 12.16 -2.21
CA LEU A 43 31.86 11.57 -2.81
C LEU A 43 30.78 11.33 -1.74
N PRO A 44 30.08 12.39 -1.30
CA PRO A 44 29.06 12.26 -0.28
C PRO A 44 28.01 11.20 -0.64
N ALA A 45 27.65 10.36 0.33
CA ALA A 45 26.54 9.43 0.20
C ALA A 45 25.23 10.21 0.07
N THR A 46 24.37 9.79 -0.86
CA THR A 46 23.09 10.45 -1.13
C THR A 46 21.92 9.48 -1.10
N ARG A 47 20.75 9.99 -0.72
CA ARG A 47 19.47 9.30 -0.83
C ARG A 47 18.35 10.29 -1.13
N SER A 48 17.58 10.02 -2.17
CA SER A 48 16.43 10.85 -2.55
C SER A 48 15.12 10.25 -2.03
N PHE A 49 14.18 11.11 -1.65
CA PHE A 49 12.82 10.74 -1.22
C PHE A 49 11.84 11.89 -1.45
N ALA A 50 10.56 11.54 -1.60
CA ALA A 50 9.48 12.51 -1.72
C ALA A 50 8.74 12.65 -0.37
N VAL A 51 8.39 13.89 -0.01
CA VAL A 51 7.38 14.17 1.01
C VAL A 51 6.07 14.49 0.28
N LYS A 52 5.01 13.78 0.64
CA LYS A 52 3.68 13.93 0.04
C LYS A 52 2.72 14.56 1.06
N HIS A 53 1.68 15.23 0.57
CA HIS A 53 0.59 15.78 1.38
C HIS A 53 -0.74 15.49 0.72
N GLY A 54 -1.75 15.26 1.55
CA GLY A 54 -3.08 14.85 1.14
C GLY A 54 -3.72 14.01 2.25
N VAL A 55 -5.00 13.71 2.08
CA VAL A 55 -5.70 12.69 2.86
C VAL A 55 -5.51 11.36 2.12
N PRO A 56 -5.11 10.26 2.79
CA PRO A 56 -5.09 8.94 2.16
C PRO A 56 -6.49 8.52 1.70
N PRO A 57 -6.60 7.68 0.65
CA PRO A 57 -7.89 7.18 0.20
C PRO A 57 -8.58 6.38 1.31
N THR A 58 -9.89 6.28 1.23
CA THR A 58 -10.65 5.24 1.95
C THR A 58 -10.74 4.00 1.07
N VAL A 59 -10.77 2.81 1.68
CA VAL A 59 -10.94 1.54 0.98
C VAL A 59 -11.71 0.55 1.86
N GLU A 60 -12.65 -0.17 1.26
CA GLU A 60 -13.45 -1.18 1.94
C GLU A 60 -13.78 -2.34 0.99
N ILE A 61 -13.53 -3.57 1.42
CA ILE A 61 -13.96 -4.78 0.74
C ILE A 61 -15.45 -4.99 1.03
N LYS A 62 -16.29 -4.63 0.05
CA LYS A 62 -17.75 -4.88 0.11
C LYS A 62 -18.11 -6.34 -0.11
N LYS A 63 -17.24 -7.08 -0.79
CA LYS A 63 -17.41 -8.52 -1.05
C LYS A 63 -16.05 -9.17 -1.25
N PRO A 64 -15.81 -10.37 -0.70
CA PRO A 64 -16.66 -11.09 0.27
C PRO A 64 -16.58 -10.51 1.69
N GLY A 65 -17.65 -10.63 2.49
CA GLY A 65 -17.65 -10.25 3.90
C GLY A 65 -18.90 -10.71 4.65
N GLY A 66 -18.75 -11.32 5.83
CA GLY A 66 -19.87 -11.68 6.74
C GLY A 66 -20.99 -12.48 6.06
N SER A 67 -20.65 -13.38 5.13
CA SER A 67 -21.60 -14.14 4.33
C SER A 67 -20.99 -15.39 3.73
N MET A 68 -21.84 -16.38 3.47
CA MET A 68 -21.54 -17.53 2.64
C MET A 68 -21.91 -17.21 1.20
N TYR A 69 -20.96 -17.36 0.29
CA TYR A 69 -21.12 -17.13 -1.14
C TYR A 69 -21.09 -18.47 -1.89
N ILE A 70 -22.12 -18.76 -2.68
CA ILE A 70 -22.17 -19.93 -3.58
C ILE A 70 -22.42 -19.41 -4.99
N SER A 71 -21.47 -19.62 -5.91
CA SER A 71 -21.55 -19.12 -7.30
C SER A 71 -22.01 -17.65 -7.34
N ASN A 72 -21.32 -16.82 -6.57
CA ASN A 72 -21.58 -15.38 -6.40
C ASN A 72 -22.89 -14.98 -5.68
N ARG A 73 -23.80 -15.90 -5.32
CA ARG A 73 -25.00 -15.64 -4.49
C ARG A 73 -24.68 -15.69 -3.00
N TRP A 74 -25.29 -14.85 -2.16
CA TRP A 74 -24.92 -14.71 -0.75
C TRP A 74 -26.02 -15.16 0.22
N ILE A 75 -25.58 -15.64 1.38
CA ILE A 75 -26.39 -15.94 2.56
C ILE A 75 -25.66 -15.33 3.76
N SER A 76 -26.31 -14.48 4.54
CA SER A 76 -25.68 -13.85 5.71
C SER A 76 -25.36 -14.89 6.78
N ILE A 77 -24.08 -15.00 7.15
CA ILE A 77 -23.57 -15.85 8.23
C ILE A 77 -22.36 -15.15 8.88
N PRO A 78 -22.02 -15.41 10.15
CA PRO A 78 -20.94 -14.70 10.84
C PRO A 78 -19.52 -15.01 10.33
N ILE A 79 -19.36 -15.90 9.35
CA ILE A 79 -18.07 -16.32 8.78
C ILE A 79 -18.11 -16.12 7.27
N SER A 80 -17.08 -15.51 6.70
CA SER A 80 -16.96 -15.42 5.23
C SER A 80 -16.55 -16.77 4.65
N PHE A 81 -17.43 -17.38 3.87
CA PHE A 81 -17.21 -18.69 3.25
C PHE A 81 -17.54 -18.60 1.75
N VAL A 82 -16.72 -19.19 0.89
CA VAL A 82 -16.87 -19.10 -0.57
C VAL A 82 -16.89 -20.50 -1.17
N VAL A 83 -17.88 -20.77 -2.01
CA VAL A 83 -18.03 -21.98 -2.81
C VAL A 83 -18.16 -21.58 -4.28
N GLY A 84 -17.20 -21.98 -5.11
CA GLY A 84 -17.10 -21.58 -6.51
C GLY A 84 -16.58 -20.16 -6.71
N ASP A 85 -16.99 -19.54 -7.83
CA ASP A 85 -16.57 -18.21 -8.23
C ASP A 85 -17.19 -17.12 -7.34
N VAL A 86 -16.40 -16.09 -7.04
CA VAL A 86 -16.82 -14.91 -6.29
C VAL A 86 -16.16 -13.66 -6.84
N ASP A 87 -16.94 -12.58 -6.94
CA ASP A 87 -16.40 -11.25 -7.18
C ASP A 87 -15.86 -10.67 -5.88
N ILE A 88 -14.61 -10.22 -5.90
CA ILE A 88 -14.09 -9.29 -4.90
C ILE A 88 -14.52 -7.90 -5.34
N LYS A 89 -15.38 -7.24 -4.56
CA LYS A 89 -15.87 -5.89 -4.84
C LYS A 89 -15.31 -4.94 -3.81
N VAL A 90 -14.70 -3.86 -4.27
CA VAL A 90 -14.07 -2.85 -3.42
C VAL A 90 -14.71 -1.49 -3.68
N GLU A 91 -15.01 -0.78 -2.61
CA GLU A 91 -15.32 0.65 -2.66
C GLU A 91 -14.07 1.40 -2.20
N ALA A 92 -13.60 2.35 -3.01
CA ALA A 92 -12.50 3.22 -2.66
C ALA A 92 -12.85 4.65 -3.07
N THR A 93 -12.62 5.62 -2.19
CA THR A 93 -12.90 7.02 -2.43
C THR A 93 -11.79 7.90 -1.87
N ASP A 94 -11.48 8.97 -2.58
CA ASP A 94 -10.52 9.98 -2.17
C ASP A 94 -10.85 11.34 -2.79
N GLU A 95 -10.53 12.43 -2.10
CA GLU A 95 -10.76 13.79 -2.60
C GLU A 95 -9.90 14.16 -3.81
N SER A 96 -8.69 13.58 -3.92
CA SER A 96 -7.77 13.74 -5.05
C SER A 96 -8.05 12.75 -6.18
N GLY A 97 -8.99 11.83 -5.95
CA GLY A 97 -9.28 10.69 -6.82
C GLY A 97 -8.41 9.48 -6.52
N VAL A 98 -8.97 8.30 -6.79
CA VAL A 98 -8.27 7.02 -6.66
C VAL A 98 -7.62 6.66 -7.99
N GLU A 99 -6.30 6.50 -8.01
CA GLU A 99 -5.51 6.11 -9.18
C GLU A 99 -5.78 4.64 -9.57
N LYS A 100 -5.80 3.75 -8.58
CA LYS A 100 -5.98 2.30 -8.78
C LYS A 100 -6.24 1.55 -7.47
N VAL A 101 -6.73 0.32 -7.59
CA VAL A 101 -6.82 -0.67 -6.52
C VAL A 101 -6.06 -1.94 -6.92
N ASP A 102 -5.08 -2.33 -6.10
CA ASP A 102 -4.36 -3.60 -6.25
C ASP A 102 -5.01 -4.67 -5.37
N PHE A 103 -5.29 -5.84 -5.95
CA PHE A 103 -5.93 -6.98 -5.31
C PHE A 103 -4.91 -8.10 -5.08
N TYR A 104 -4.77 -8.54 -3.84
CA TYR A 104 -3.86 -9.61 -3.42
C TYR A 104 -4.63 -10.77 -2.82
N VAL A 105 -4.19 -11.99 -3.13
CA VAL A 105 -4.66 -13.22 -2.47
C VAL A 105 -3.45 -13.97 -1.93
N ASP A 106 -3.43 -14.23 -0.63
CA ASP A 106 -2.32 -14.84 0.10
C ASP A 106 -0.98 -14.11 -0.16
N GLY A 107 -1.03 -12.78 -0.15
CA GLY A 107 0.12 -11.89 -0.38
C GLY A 107 0.60 -11.78 -1.82
N LYS A 108 -0.04 -12.47 -2.78
CA LYS A 108 0.31 -12.40 -4.21
C LYS A 108 -0.63 -11.47 -4.96
N LEU A 109 -0.07 -10.50 -5.70
CA LEU A 109 -0.84 -9.62 -6.58
C LEU A 109 -1.58 -10.47 -7.63
N LYS A 110 -2.89 -10.29 -7.72
CA LYS A 110 -3.77 -10.99 -8.67
C LYS A 110 -4.31 -10.07 -9.75
N HIS A 111 -4.65 -8.83 -9.37
CA HIS A 111 -5.24 -7.88 -10.28
C HIS A 111 -4.94 -6.45 -9.87
N ARG A 112 -4.95 -5.55 -10.85
CA ARG A 112 -4.87 -4.11 -10.67
C ARG A 112 -6.01 -3.50 -11.47
N ASP A 113 -6.91 -2.84 -10.78
CA ASP A 113 -8.06 -2.19 -11.40
C ASP A 113 -7.87 -0.66 -11.32
N TYR A 114 -8.02 0.01 -12.45
CA TYR A 114 -7.85 1.45 -12.57
C TYR A 114 -9.19 2.19 -12.62
N TYR A 115 -10.31 1.48 -12.67
CA TYR A 115 -11.62 2.08 -12.92
C TYR A 115 -12.67 1.60 -11.92
N SER A 116 -13.39 2.55 -11.31
CA SER A 116 -14.56 2.23 -10.49
C SER A 116 -15.73 1.78 -11.38
N PRO A 117 -16.53 0.76 -11.00
CA PRO A 117 -16.43 -0.01 -9.76
C PRO A 117 -15.26 -1.00 -9.77
N TYR A 118 -14.46 -1.00 -8.68
CA TYR A 118 -13.28 -1.84 -8.57
C TYR A 118 -13.65 -3.30 -8.29
N ILE A 119 -13.42 -4.19 -9.26
CA ILE A 119 -13.87 -5.58 -9.18
C ILE A 119 -12.78 -6.52 -9.70
N TYR A 120 -12.47 -7.54 -8.89
CA TYR A 120 -11.70 -8.69 -9.33
C TYR A 120 -12.51 -9.98 -9.17
N SER A 121 -12.87 -10.60 -10.28
CA SER A 121 -13.51 -11.93 -10.27
C SER A 121 -12.43 -13.01 -10.14
N ILE A 122 -12.54 -13.83 -9.09
CA ILE A 122 -11.64 -14.97 -8.88
C ILE A 122 -12.13 -16.12 -9.75
N TRP A 123 -11.27 -16.59 -10.66
CA TRP A 123 -11.55 -17.75 -11.51
C TRP A 123 -10.69 -18.93 -11.08
N HIS A 124 -11.33 -20.07 -10.80
CA HIS A 124 -10.71 -21.40 -10.67
C HIS A 124 -9.53 -21.53 -9.69
N ASP A 125 -9.81 -21.92 -8.44
CA ASP A 125 -8.83 -22.60 -7.57
C ASP A 125 -9.58 -23.74 -6.88
N PHE A 126 -9.57 -24.90 -7.53
CA PHE A 126 -10.34 -26.05 -7.09
C PHE A 126 -9.63 -26.70 -5.90
N SER A 127 -10.23 -26.58 -4.71
CA SER A 127 -9.76 -27.29 -3.53
C SER A 127 -10.83 -28.23 -3.01
N LEU A 128 -10.47 -29.48 -2.77
CA LEU A 128 -11.36 -30.51 -2.22
C LEU A 128 -11.62 -30.33 -0.71
N LEU A 129 -10.90 -29.43 -0.04
CA LEU A 129 -11.06 -29.12 1.38
C LEU A 129 -11.14 -27.60 1.59
N PRO A 130 -11.84 -27.11 2.63
CA PRO A 130 -11.85 -25.69 2.94
C PRO A 130 -10.45 -25.19 3.24
N LYS A 131 -9.98 -24.22 2.46
CA LYS A 131 -8.72 -23.53 2.69
C LYS A 131 -8.98 -22.09 3.10
N LYS A 132 -8.27 -21.64 4.12
CA LYS A 132 -8.25 -20.23 4.53
C LYS A 132 -7.42 -19.44 3.52
N HIS A 133 -8.01 -18.36 2.99
CA HIS A 133 -7.34 -17.38 2.16
C HIS A 133 -7.45 -16.00 2.76
N VAL A 134 -6.43 -15.18 2.54
CA VAL A 134 -6.42 -13.78 2.92
C VAL A 134 -6.52 -12.94 1.64
N ILE A 135 -7.58 -12.15 1.55
CA ILE A 135 -7.78 -11.17 0.48
C ILE A 135 -7.38 -9.83 1.05
N HIS A 136 -6.35 -9.23 0.47
CA HIS A 136 -5.84 -7.91 0.86
C HIS A 136 -5.96 -6.97 -0.34
N VAL A 137 -6.45 -5.77 -0.14
CA VAL A 137 -6.59 -4.76 -1.19
C VAL A 137 -5.87 -3.49 -0.79
N VAL A 138 -5.24 -2.82 -1.75
CA VAL A 138 -4.56 -1.53 -1.54
C VAL A 138 -5.07 -0.53 -2.56
N ALA A 139 -5.71 0.54 -2.09
CA ALA A 139 -6.09 1.68 -2.91
C ALA A 139 -4.94 2.70 -2.92
N TYR A 140 -4.67 3.27 -4.08
CA TYR A 140 -3.69 4.33 -4.30
C TYR A 140 -4.43 5.56 -4.79
N ASP A 141 -4.19 6.72 -4.18
CA ASP A 141 -4.69 8.00 -4.69
C ASP A 141 -3.75 8.58 -5.77
N THR A 142 -4.16 9.68 -6.40
CA THR A 142 -3.36 10.35 -7.45
C THR A 142 -2.10 11.06 -6.94
N VAL A 143 -1.97 11.27 -5.63
CA VAL A 143 -0.75 11.80 -4.99
C VAL A 143 0.15 10.68 -4.46
N GLY A 144 -0.29 9.43 -4.62
CA GLY A 144 0.32 8.17 -4.20
C GLY A 144 0.43 8.01 -2.68
N LEU A 145 -0.54 8.48 -1.90
CA LEU A 145 -0.85 7.90 -0.60
C LEU A 145 -1.72 6.66 -0.80
N THR A 146 -1.80 5.84 0.24
CA THR A 146 -2.43 4.53 0.16
C THR A 146 -3.25 4.22 1.41
N ALA A 147 -4.29 3.42 1.21
CA ALA A 147 -4.98 2.71 2.29
C ALA A 147 -5.23 1.27 1.87
N SER A 148 -5.47 0.41 2.85
CA SER A 148 -5.69 -1.01 2.61
C SER A 148 -6.80 -1.57 3.47
N ASP A 149 -7.44 -2.62 2.98
CA ASP A 149 -8.40 -3.44 3.72
C ASP A 149 -8.10 -4.92 3.51
N GLU A 150 -8.53 -5.76 4.45
CA GLU A 150 -8.26 -7.19 4.44
C GLU A 150 -9.46 -8.00 4.94
N VAL A 151 -9.78 -9.08 4.23
CA VAL A 151 -10.76 -10.07 4.67
C VAL A 151 -10.20 -11.48 4.58
N THR A 152 -10.43 -12.25 5.63
CA THR A 152 -10.21 -13.70 5.62
C THR A 152 -11.45 -14.40 5.11
N VAL A 153 -11.26 -15.35 4.19
CA VAL A 153 -12.32 -16.24 3.72
C VAL A 153 -11.91 -17.71 3.82
N TRP A 154 -12.87 -18.57 4.07
CA TRP A 154 -12.74 -20.00 3.84
C TRP A 154 -13.26 -20.30 2.44
N ARG A 155 -12.50 -21.05 1.63
CA ARG A 155 -12.91 -21.43 0.28
C ARG A 155 -12.83 -22.94 0.06
N ILE A 156 -13.84 -23.51 -0.60
CA ILE A 156 -13.84 -24.90 -1.08
C ILE A 156 -14.50 -24.94 -2.47
N LEU A 157 -13.93 -25.74 -3.38
CA LEU A 157 -14.31 -25.92 -4.80
C LEU A 157 -14.26 -24.64 -5.67
#